data_AF-A0A8B9QZR1-F1
#
_entry.id   AF-A0A8B9QZR1-F1
#
_cell.length_a   1.000
_cell.length_b   1.000
_cell.length_c   1.000
_cell.angle_alpha   90.00
_cell.angle_beta   90.00
_cell.angle_gamma   90.00
#
_symmetry.space_group_name_H-M   'P 1'
#
loop_
_entity.id
_entity.type
_entity.pdbx_description
1 polymer ?
#
loop_
_entity_poly.entity_id
_entity_poly.type
_entity_poly.pdbx_seq_one_letter_code
_entity_poly.pdbx_strand_id
1 'polypeptide(L)'
;MGSAQRKAQGAKAEGKERRRDPADPKGTAEEGGQRPEQQQGEGEADGYSDGEGARGSPAAQQPPGAHGDGATSLPPAAAELKREGNELFKGGQFAEAVLRYSEAIEHVVGLGEQIPDDLSILYSNRAACYLKEGNCSDCIQDCNRALELQAFSLKPLLRRAMAYESMERYRQAYVDYKTVLQIDSSIQAANDSVNRITKTLIDQDGSSWREKLPPIPVVPVAAHLHRWDGGCFTSEVKPSSTTDTNREEQLQMNQEEFKTLKKEGNEFVMNGKYEEAVKKYSECVKLNDKECTIYTNRALCYLKLYKYEEAKQDCDHVLQIEDSNIKAFYRRALAYKGLQVRKKNMTGILNADDLLLCKALGIHKIYICLEYKNLHVDLQ
;
A
#
# COMPACT_ATOMS: atom_id res chain seq x y z
N MET A 1 -2.36 73.01 41.67
CA MET A 1 -3.44 72.16 42.22
C MET A 1 -2.93 70.73 42.14
N GLY A 2 -2.37 70.19 43.22
CA GLY A 2 -2.99 69.13 44.02
C GLY A 2 -2.32 67.77 43.68
N SER A 3 -1.20 67.37 44.28
CA SER A 3 -1.01 66.69 45.58
C SER A 3 -1.71 65.33 45.72
N ALA A 4 -0.91 64.24 45.75
CA ALA A 4 -0.97 63.04 46.61
C ALA A 4 -0.16 61.90 45.93
N GLN A 5 1.05 61.46 46.36
CA GLN A 5 1.41 60.72 47.60
C GLN A 5 0.40 59.58 47.89
N ARG A 6 0.76 58.31 48.10
CA ARG A 6 1.97 57.68 48.65
C ARG A 6 1.81 56.14 48.54
N LYS A 7 2.95 55.43 48.48
CA LYS A 7 3.39 54.25 49.30
C LYS A 7 2.37 53.14 49.67
N ALA A 8 2.71 51.87 49.82
CA ALA A 8 3.95 51.08 49.71
C ALA A 8 3.61 49.62 50.14
N GLN A 9 4.47 48.68 49.73
CA GLN A 9 4.92 47.47 50.47
C GLN A 9 3.87 46.41 50.87
N GLY A 10 4.15 45.11 50.89
CA GLY A 10 5.33 44.26 50.74
C GLY A 10 4.84 42.80 50.84
N ALA A 11 5.50 41.85 50.16
CA ALA A 11 6.37 40.82 50.78
C ALA A 11 5.67 40.00 51.89
N LYS A 12 5.66 38.66 51.92
CA LYS A 12 6.69 37.68 51.53
C LYS A 12 6.16 36.27 51.85
N ALA A 13 6.76 35.24 51.21
CA ALA A 13 7.13 33.92 51.75
C ALA A 13 5.98 33.00 52.26
N GLU A 14 6.03 31.67 52.30
CA GLU A 14 6.96 30.59 51.97
C GLU A 14 6.12 29.30 52.14
N GLY A 15 6.47 28.19 51.48
CA GLY A 15 5.74 26.94 51.65
C GLY A 15 6.32 25.79 50.85
N LYS A 16 7.53 25.39 51.24
CA LYS A 16 8.28 24.26 50.69
C LYS A 16 7.95 23.04 51.57
N GLU A 17 7.42 21.96 51.01
CA GLU A 17 7.39 20.67 51.73
C GLU A 17 7.90 19.53 50.84
N ARG A 18 8.74 18.71 51.49
CA ARG A 18 9.63 17.70 50.92
C ARG A 18 9.12 16.31 51.36
N ARG A 19 9.30 15.36 50.45
CA ARG A 19 9.67 13.94 50.66
C ARG A 19 8.67 13.02 51.36
N ARG A 20 8.48 11.83 50.76
CA ARG A 20 8.47 10.51 51.43
C ARG A 20 8.52 9.37 50.38
N ASP A 21 9.71 8.83 50.19
CA ASP A 21 10.00 7.38 50.15
C ASP A 21 10.83 7.14 51.42
N PRO A 22 10.71 6.01 52.17
CA PRO A 22 11.09 4.67 51.68
C PRO A 22 10.33 3.47 52.32
N ALA A 23 10.52 2.25 51.81
CA ALA A 23 10.95 1.06 52.59
C ALA A 23 10.68 -0.28 51.86
N ASP A 24 11.75 -1.02 51.58
CA ASP A 24 11.80 -2.50 51.62
C ASP A 24 11.79 -2.99 53.08
N PRO A 25 11.40 -4.25 53.34
CA PRO A 25 12.36 -5.13 54.00
C PRO A 25 12.43 -6.57 53.44
N LYS A 26 13.62 -7.16 53.61
CA LYS A 26 14.01 -8.57 53.40
C LYS A 26 13.36 -9.56 54.38
N GLY A 27 13.27 -10.82 53.95
CA GLY A 27 13.32 -12.06 54.75
C GLY A 27 12.86 -13.28 53.93
N THR A 28 13.73 -14.08 53.31
CA THR A 28 14.42 -15.32 53.79
C THR A 28 13.52 -16.43 54.34
N ALA A 29 13.39 -17.53 53.58
CA ALA A 29 13.37 -18.96 53.96
C ALA A 29 13.14 -19.74 52.64
N GLU A 30 14.12 -20.44 52.06
CA GLU A 30 14.61 -21.80 52.39
C GLU A 30 13.57 -22.93 52.29
N GLU A 31 14.09 -24.06 51.81
CA GLU A 31 13.49 -25.39 51.59
C GLU A 31 12.53 -25.50 50.40
N GLY A 32 12.66 -26.48 49.49
CA GLY A 32 13.45 -27.71 49.54
C GLY A 32 12.70 -28.77 48.73
N GLY A 33 13.46 -29.61 48.02
CA GLY A 33 12.99 -30.88 47.46
C GLY A 33 12.16 -30.78 46.17
N GLN A 34 12.23 -31.71 45.22
CA GLN A 34 13.12 -32.83 44.99
C GLN A 34 12.73 -33.32 43.59
N ARG A 35 13.74 -33.63 42.76
CA ARG A 35 13.58 -34.60 41.67
C ARG A 35 13.18 -35.95 42.27
N PRO A 36 12.48 -36.78 41.49
CA PRO A 36 13.10 -38.03 41.02
C PRO A 36 12.84 -38.15 39.50
N GLU A 37 13.77 -38.45 38.60
CA GLU A 37 14.68 -39.59 38.44
C GLU A 37 14.03 -40.99 38.51
N GLN A 38 14.37 -41.78 37.49
CA GLN A 38 14.18 -43.24 37.29
C GLN A 38 12.81 -43.67 36.73
N GLN A 39 12.71 -44.65 35.83
CA GLN A 39 13.65 -45.56 35.15
C GLN A 39 12.85 -46.19 33.99
N GLN A 40 13.46 -46.40 32.83
CA GLN A 40 13.72 -47.73 32.23
C GLN A 40 12.64 -48.80 32.42
N GLY A 41 12.17 -49.33 31.29
CA GLY A 41 11.39 -50.55 31.17
C GLY A 41 11.44 -51.06 29.74
N GLU A 42 12.47 -51.85 29.45
CA GLU A 42 12.58 -52.72 28.28
C GLU A 42 11.48 -53.80 28.33
N GLY A 43 11.06 -54.27 27.16
CA GLY A 43 10.09 -55.35 27.01
C GLY A 43 9.95 -55.79 25.56
N GLU A 44 10.90 -56.61 25.11
CA GLU A 44 10.77 -57.52 23.97
C GLU A 44 9.61 -58.51 24.21
N ALA A 45 8.88 -58.87 23.15
CA ALA A 45 8.42 -60.25 22.89
C ALA A 45 7.68 -60.33 21.53
N ASP A 46 8.39 -60.91 20.56
CA ASP A 46 7.99 -61.99 19.66
C ASP A 46 6.53 -62.17 19.20
N GLY A 47 6.40 -62.32 17.87
CA GLY A 47 5.96 -63.62 17.36
C GLY A 47 4.84 -63.65 16.32
N TYR A 48 5.19 -64.18 15.11
CA TYR A 48 4.35 -64.93 14.15
C TYR A 48 3.21 -64.19 13.39
N SER A 49 2.82 -64.51 12.17
CA SER A 49 3.40 -65.03 10.91
C SER A 49 2.23 -65.13 9.92
N ASP A 50 2.50 -64.91 8.63
CA ASP A 50 1.77 -65.42 7.45
C ASP A 50 0.35 -64.95 7.09
N GLY A 51 0.15 -64.72 5.79
CA GLY A 51 -1.16 -64.92 5.15
C GLY A 51 -1.47 -63.98 3.98
N GLU A 52 -1.12 -64.40 2.77
CA GLU A 52 -1.44 -63.78 1.48
C GLU A 52 -2.93 -63.49 1.24
N GLY A 53 -3.22 -62.47 0.40
CA GLY A 53 -4.57 -62.23 -0.08
C GLY A 53 -4.67 -61.10 -1.11
N ALA A 54 -4.41 -61.43 -2.38
CA ALA A 54 -4.69 -60.56 -3.52
C ALA A 54 -6.17 -60.17 -3.62
N ARG A 55 -6.48 -58.89 -3.94
CA ARG A 55 -7.72 -58.46 -4.62
C ARG A 55 -7.68 -56.98 -5.04
N GLY A 56 -7.75 -56.77 -6.36
CA GLY A 56 -8.64 -55.81 -7.03
C GLY A 56 -8.41 -54.30 -6.82
N SER A 57 -7.99 -53.63 -7.90
CA SER A 57 -8.19 -52.18 -8.11
C SER A 57 -9.68 -51.79 -7.98
N PRO A 58 -9.99 -50.52 -7.68
CA PRO A 58 -10.31 -49.65 -8.81
C PRO A 58 -9.78 -48.21 -8.68
N ALA A 59 -9.63 -47.61 -9.85
CA ALA A 59 -9.30 -46.20 -10.07
C ALA A 59 -10.13 -45.24 -9.19
N ALA A 60 -9.45 -44.43 -8.40
CA ALA A 60 -10.03 -43.26 -7.75
C ALA A 60 -9.78 -42.04 -8.65
N GLN A 61 -10.89 -41.47 -9.08
CA GLN A 61 -11.02 -40.34 -9.97
C GLN A 61 -10.36 -39.08 -9.39
N GLN A 62 -9.54 -38.41 -10.19
CA GLN A 62 -9.11 -37.03 -9.91
C GLN A 62 -10.33 -36.11 -9.92
N PRO A 63 -10.53 -35.25 -8.91
CA PRO A 63 -11.50 -34.17 -9.03
C PRO A 63 -10.97 -33.10 -10.01
N PRO A 64 -11.84 -32.52 -10.86
CA PRO A 64 -11.43 -31.64 -11.95
C PRO A 64 -11.21 -30.19 -11.46
N GLY A 65 -10.13 -29.58 -11.96
CA GLY A 65 -10.08 -28.19 -12.42
C GLY A 65 -10.44 -27.09 -11.42
N ALA A 66 -9.47 -26.69 -10.58
CA ALA A 66 -9.39 -25.33 -10.08
C ALA A 66 -8.44 -24.54 -10.99
N HIS A 67 -8.99 -23.90 -12.02
CA HIS A 67 -8.29 -22.87 -12.78
C HIS A 67 -8.36 -21.56 -11.99
N GLY A 68 -7.22 -20.94 -11.71
CA GLY A 68 -7.22 -19.62 -11.08
C GLY A 68 -5.91 -19.13 -10.48
N ASP A 69 -4.76 -19.59 -10.94
CA ASP A 69 -3.48 -18.88 -10.78
C ASP A 69 -2.64 -19.24 -12.00
N GLY A 70 -1.97 -18.25 -12.60
CA GLY A 70 -1.35 -18.33 -13.93
C GLY A 70 -0.69 -19.68 -14.18
N ALA A 71 -1.08 -20.35 -15.27
CA ALA A 71 -0.67 -21.70 -15.63
C ALA A 71 0.86 -21.85 -15.49
N THR A 72 1.30 -22.40 -14.36
CA THR A 72 2.72 -22.62 -14.10
C THR A 72 3.18 -23.76 -14.97
N SER A 73 4.18 -23.48 -15.81
CA SER A 73 4.91 -24.47 -16.61
C SER A 73 5.81 -25.38 -15.77
N LEU A 74 5.83 -25.18 -14.44
CA LEU A 74 6.57 -26.01 -13.49
C LEU A 74 6.24 -27.50 -13.64
N PRO A 75 7.27 -28.37 -13.60
CA PRO A 75 7.08 -29.80 -13.45
C PRO A 75 6.17 -30.11 -12.25
N PRO A 76 5.25 -31.10 -12.34
CA PRO A 76 4.28 -31.37 -11.28
C PRO A 76 4.90 -31.56 -9.89
N ALA A 77 6.07 -32.21 -9.81
CA ALA A 77 6.79 -32.41 -8.56
C ALA A 77 7.29 -31.08 -7.94
N ALA A 78 7.82 -30.16 -8.75
CA ALA A 78 8.28 -28.86 -8.27
C ALA A 78 7.11 -27.93 -7.91
N ALA A 79 5.99 -28.03 -8.62
CA ALA A 79 4.77 -27.30 -8.31
C ALA A 79 4.17 -27.72 -6.96
N GLU A 80 4.22 -29.02 -6.64
CA GLU A 80 3.80 -29.56 -5.35
C GLU A 80 4.67 -29.00 -4.21
N LEU A 81 5.99 -29.12 -4.33
CA LEU A 81 6.93 -28.61 -3.32
C LEU A 81 6.80 -27.09 -3.11
N LYS A 82 6.57 -26.33 -4.18
CA LYS A 82 6.25 -24.91 -4.11
C LYS A 82 4.98 -24.65 -3.30
N ARG A 83 3.93 -25.46 -3.50
CA ARG A 83 2.65 -25.34 -2.77
C ARG A 83 2.85 -25.65 -1.29
N GLU A 84 3.54 -26.72 -0.96
CA GLU A 84 3.89 -27.06 0.43
C GLU A 84 4.69 -25.94 1.10
N GLY A 85 5.70 -25.40 0.41
CA GLY A 85 6.48 -24.26 0.90
C GLY A 85 5.63 -23.01 1.14
N ASN A 86 4.65 -22.74 0.27
CA ASN A 86 3.72 -21.62 0.45
C ASN A 86 2.82 -21.81 1.69
N GLU A 87 2.33 -23.02 1.93
CA GLU A 87 1.50 -23.33 3.10
C GLU A 87 2.32 -23.22 4.41
N LEU A 88 3.54 -23.73 4.41
CA LEU A 88 4.47 -23.56 5.55
C LEU A 88 4.79 -22.08 5.80
N PHE A 89 4.99 -21.30 4.74
CA PHE A 89 5.22 -19.85 4.85
C PHE A 89 4.02 -19.13 5.48
N LYS A 90 2.79 -19.48 5.08
CA LYS A 90 1.55 -18.96 5.70
C LYS A 90 1.43 -19.39 7.16
N GLY A 91 1.87 -20.60 7.48
CA GLY A 91 1.95 -21.14 8.84
C GLY A 91 3.06 -20.52 9.70
N GLY A 92 3.93 -19.67 9.14
CA GLY A 92 5.05 -19.05 9.84
C GLY A 92 6.27 -19.98 10.05
N GLN A 93 6.24 -21.18 9.46
CA GLN A 93 7.33 -22.16 9.50
C GLN A 93 8.33 -21.87 8.38
N PHE A 94 9.11 -20.80 8.56
CA PHE A 94 9.99 -20.28 7.51
C PHE A 94 11.15 -21.23 7.19
N ALA A 95 11.74 -21.89 8.20
CA ALA A 95 12.88 -22.79 8.00
C ALA A 95 12.47 -24.03 7.19
N GLU A 96 11.34 -24.64 7.51
CA GLU A 96 10.80 -25.77 6.75
C GLU A 96 10.35 -25.36 5.35
N ALA A 97 9.79 -24.16 5.20
CA ALA A 97 9.46 -23.60 3.89
C ALA A 97 10.70 -23.42 3.02
N VAL A 98 11.82 -22.95 3.58
CA VAL A 98 13.11 -22.84 2.88
C VAL A 98 13.56 -24.20 2.33
N LEU A 99 13.42 -25.27 3.11
CA LEU A 99 13.77 -26.63 2.66
C LEU A 99 12.91 -27.05 1.47
N ARG A 100 11.58 -26.90 1.54
CA ARG A 100 10.67 -27.24 0.42
C ARG A 100 10.97 -26.44 -0.85
N TYR A 101 11.25 -25.15 -0.73
CA TYR A 101 11.65 -24.35 -1.89
C TYR A 101 13.01 -24.76 -2.45
N SER A 102 13.95 -25.16 -1.59
CA SER A 102 15.26 -25.63 -2.04
C SER A 102 15.16 -26.94 -2.82
N GLU A 103 14.36 -27.88 -2.33
CA GLU A 103 14.02 -29.12 -3.05
C GLU A 103 13.34 -28.81 -4.39
N ALA A 104 12.39 -27.86 -4.43
CA ALA A 104 11.74 -27.44 -5.67
C ALA A 104 12.74 -26.85 -6.68
N ILE A 105 13.68 -26.02 -6.23
CA ILE A 105 14.74 -25.42 -7.05
C ILE A 105 15.66 -26.51 -7.60
N GLU A 106 16.09 -27.46 -6.77
CA GLU A 106 16.94 -28.58 -7.20
C GLU A 106 16.26 -29.44 -8.27
N HIS A 107 14.96 -29.72 -8.12
CA HIS A 107 14.19 -30.43 -9.14
C HIS A 107 14.15 -29.66 -10.47
N VAL A 108 13.89 -28.36 -10.45
CA VAL A 108 13.84 -27.54 -11.68
C VAL A 108 15.22 -27.44 -12.33
N VAL A 109 16.28 -27.20 -11.55
CA VAL A 109 17.65 -27.10 -12.06
C VAL A 109 18.16 -28.44 -12.58
N GLY A 110 17.85 -29.55 -11.88
CA GLY A 110 18.28 -30.90 -12.23
C GLY A 110 17.67 -31.44 -13.51
N LEU A 111 16.48 -30.96 -13.90
CA LEU A 111 15.82 -31.35 -15.14
C LEU A 111 16.42 -30.65 -16.38
N GLY A 112 17.26 -29.61 -16.21
CA GLY A 112 17.89 -28.88 -17.31
C GLY A 112 16.93 -28.02 -18.15
N GLU A 113 15.62 -28.12 -17.92
CA GLU A 113 14.59 -27.25 -18.47
C GLU A 113 14.58 -25.94 -17.67
N GLN A 114 15.41 -24.98 -18.09
CA GLN A 114 15.42 -23.65 -17.47
C GLN A 114 14.15 -22.91 -17.89
N ILE A 115 13.12 -22.96 -17.04
CA ILE A 115 11.98 -22.05 -17.09
C ILE A 115 12.34 -20.84 -16.21
N PRO A 116 12.89 -19.75 -16.78
CA PRO A 116 13.55 -18.72 -15.99
C PRO A 116 12.58 -17.96 -15.07
N ASP A 117 11.34 -17.77 -15.52
CA ASP A 117 10.29 -17.06 -14.79
C ASP A 117 9.85 -17.83 -13.53
N ASP A 118 9.57 -19.13 -13.68
CA ASP A 118 9.15 -19.98 -12.56
C ASP A 118 10.27 -20.17 -11.53
N LEU A 119 11.51 -20.31 -12.00
CA LEU A 119 12.68 -20.41 -11.15
C LEU A 119 12.94 -19.09 -10.38
N SER A 120 12.75 -17.93 -11.03
CA SER A 120 12.81 -16.62 -10.36
C SER A 120 11.79 -16.51 -9.22
N ILE A 121 10.58 -17.01 -9.42
CA ILE A 121 9.54 -17.04 -8.39
C ILE A 121 9.95 -17.90 -7.19
N LEU A 122 10.54 -19.08 -7.42
CA LEU A 122 11.01 -19.97 -6.34
C LEU A 122 12.11 -19.30 -5.50
N TYR A 123 13.13 -18.73 -6.14
CA TYR A 123 14.17 -17.96 -5.44
C TYR A 123 13.57 -16.78 -4.67
N SER A 124 12.62 -16.06 -5.28
CA SER A 124 11.95 -14.94 -4.62
C SER A 124 11.19 -15.39 -3.37
N ASN A 125 10.47 -16.51 -3.43
CA ASN A 125 9.72 -17.06 -2.30
C ASN A 125 10.64 -17.53 -1.18
N ARG A 126 11.74 -18.22 -1.50
CA ARG A 126 12.76 -18.61 -0.52
C ARG A 126 13.42 -17.39 0.13
N ALA A 127 13.73 -16.34 -0.65
CA ALA A 127 14.24 -15.07 -0.14
C ALA A 127 13.26 -14.39 0.85
N ALA A 128 11.95 -14.54 0.65
CA ALA A 128 10.97 -14.05 1.62
C ALA A 128 11.05 -14.78 2.96
N CYS A 129 11.28 -16.10 2.97
CA CYS A 129 11.50 -16.84 4.21
C CYS A 129 12.75 -16.32 4.94
N TYR A 130 13.88 -16.20 4.24
CA TYR A 130 15.12 -15.69 4.84
C TYR A 130 14.96 -14.29 5.42
N LEU A 131 14.20 -13.42 4.76
CA LEU A 131 13.93 -12.09 5.27
C LEU A 131 13.11 -12.11 6.56
N LYS A 132 12.17 -13.06 6.68
CA LYS A 132 11.36 -13.26 7.90
C LYS A 132 12.18 -13.82 9.06
N GLU A 133 13.15 -14.67 8.77
CA GLU A 133 14.11 -15.19 9.75
C GLU A 133 15.17 -14.17 10.16
N GLY A 134 15.31 -13.08 9.40
CA GLY A 134 16.35 -12.06 9.60
C GLY A 134 17.68 -12.41 8.93
N ASN A 135 17.77 -13.53 8.21
CA ASN A 135 18.94 -13.90 7.42
C ASN A 135 19.03 -13.06 6.14
N CYS A 136 19.56 -11.85 6.28
CA CYS A 136 19.62 -10.89 5.19
C CYS A 136 20.65 -11.29 4.11
N SER A 137 21.68 -12.06 4.46
CA SER A 137 22.74 -12.48 3.51
C SER A 137 22.17 -13.40 2.44
N ASP A 138 21.50 -14.48 2.85
CA ASP A 138 20.97 -15.47 1.93
C ASP A 138 19.77 -14.93 1.16
N CYS A 139 18.98 -14.06 1.79
CA CYS A 139 17.95 -13.28 1.11
C CYS A 139 18.50 -12.48 -0.08
N ILE A 140 19.63 -11.78 0.11
CA ILE A 140 20.26 -10.99 -0.97
C ILE A 140 20.75 -11.91 -2.10
N GLN A 141 21.35 -13.06 -1.76
CA GLN A 141 21.84 -14.02 -2.76
C GLN A 141 20.70 -14.56 -3.62
N ASP A 142 19.60 -15.00 -3.01
CA ASP A 142 18.43 -15.48 -3.73
C ASP A 142 17.76 -14.38 -4.56
N CYS A 143 17.69 -13.16 -4.03
CA CYS A 143 17.16 -12.03 -4.80
C CYS A 143 18.04 -11.69 -6.01
N ASN A 144 19.38 -11.77 -5.87
CA ASN A 144 20.29 -11.59 -7.00
C ASN A 144 20.03 -12.66 -8.06
N ARG A 145 19.91 -13.92 -7.65
CA ARG A 145 19.63 -15.02 -8.59
C ARG A 145 18.27 -14.87 -9.28
N ALA A 146 17.24 -14.46 -8.55
CA ALA A 146 15.93 -14.17 -9.13
C ALA A 146 15.99 -13.02 -10.17
N LEU A 147 16.80 -11.99 -9.92
CA LEU A 147 16.94 -10.84 -10.81
C LEU A 147 17.86 -11.10 -12.02
N GLU A 148 18.78 -12.06 -11.91
CA GLU A 148 19.51 -12.60 -13.07
C GLU A 148 18.59 -13.31 -14.05
N LEU A 149 17.57 -14.00 -13.54
CA LEU A 149 16.58 -14.74 -14.33
C LEU A 149 15.50 -13.82 -14.90
N GLN A 150 14.92 -12.98 -14.03
CA GLN A 150 13.88 -12.02 -14.39
C GLN A 150 14.30 -10.62 -13.93
N ALA A 151 14.92 -9.87 -14.84
CA ALA A 151 15.30 -8.50 -14.60
C ALA A 151 14.07 -7.63 -14.25
N PHE A 152 14.24 -6.68 -13.32
CA PHE A 152 13.19 -5.76 -12.90
C PHE A 152 11.94 -6.42 -12.30
N SER A 153 12.06 -7.65 -11.78
CA SER A 153 11.00 -8.27 -11.00
C SER A 153 10.81 -7.52 -9.68
N LEU A 154 9.55 -7.18 -9.36
CA LEU A 154 9.24 -6.28 -8.26
C LEU A 154 9.44 -6.92 -6.87
N LYS A 155 9.06 -8.20 -6.70
CA LYS A 155 9.24 -8.92 -5.41
C LYS A 155 10.71 -9.04 -5.01
N PRO A 156 11.61 -9.58 -5.85
CA PRO A 156 13.01 -9.71 -5.49
C PRO A 156 13.68 -8.35 -5.21
N LEU A 157 13.39 -7.31 -6.00
CA LEU A 157 13.95 -5.97 -5.77
C LEU A 157 13.56 -5.42 -4.40
N LEU A 158 12.29 -5.52 -4.04
CA LEU A 158 11.80 -5.01 -2.75
C LEU A 158 12.38 -5.82 -1.57
N ARG A 159 12.52 -7.15 -1.73
CA ARG A 159 13.12 -8.06 -0.73
C ARG A 159 14.60 -7.76 -0.52
N ARG A 160 15.33 -7.57 -1.61
CA ARG A 160 16.74 -7.19 -1.57
C ARG A 160 16.95 -5.82 -0.94
N ALA A 161 16.12 -4.84 -1.28
CA ALA A 161 16.17 -3.51 -0.70
C ALA A 161 15.99 -3.55 0.83
N MET A 162 15.04 -4.34 1.31
CA MET A 162 14.79 -4.53 2.74
C MET A 162 15.92 -5.27 3.45
N ALA A 163 16.47 -6.31 2.83
CA ALA A 163 17.64 -6.99 3.37
C ALA A 163 18.86 -6.06 3.47
N TYR A 164 19.07 -5.19 2.47
CA TYR A 164 20.11 -4.16 2.53
C TYR A 164 19.83 -3.10 3.61
N GLU A 165 18.58 -2.66 3.79
CA GLU A 165 18.20 -1.73 4.86
C GLU A 165 18.49 -2.33 6.24
N SER A 166 18.14 -3.61 6.46
CA SER A 166 18.45 -4.35 7.69
C SER A 166 19.94 -4.55 7.95
N MET A 167 20.76 -4.58 6.90
CA MET A 167 22.23 -4.66 6.99
C MET A 167 22.91 -3.27 7.03
N GLU A 168 22.14 -2.17 7.14
CA GLU A 168 22.63 -0.79 7.09
C GLU A 168 23.38 -0.43 5.78
N ARG A 169 23.17 -1.22 4.73
CA ARG A 169 23.71 -1.03 3.39
C ARG A 169 22.83 -0.05 2.60
N TYR A 170 22.67 1.15 3.17
CA TYR A 170 21.71 2.16 2.73
C TYR A 170 21.85 2.60 1.28
N ARG A 171 23.08 2.65 0.75
CA ARG A 171 23.33 3.03 -0.66
C ARG A 171 22.74 2.02 -1.64
N GLN A 172 22.93 0.72 -1.38
CA GLN A 172 22.36 -0.33 -2.23
C GLN A 172 20.84 -0.40 -2.06
N ALA A 173 20.35 -0.31 -0.82
CA ALA A 173 18.91 -0.27 -0.53
C ALA A 173 18.21 0.88 -1.29
N TYR A 174 18.82 2.08 -1.28
CA TYR A 174 18.28 3.25 -1.97
C TYR A 174 18.09 3.01 -3.47
N VAL A 175 19.08 2.41 -4.13
CA VAL A 175 19.03 2.11 -5.56
C VAL A 175 17.91 1.13 -5.87
N ASP A 176 17.78 0.05 -5.09
CA ASP A 176 16.73 -0.95 -5.30
C ASP A 176 15.34 -0.34 -5.08
N TYR A 177 15.12 0.41 -3.99
CA TYR A 177 13.84 1.09 -3.77
C TYR A 177 13.51 2.10 -4.86
N LYS A 178 14.50 2.87 -5.34
CA LYS A 178 14.29 3.79 -6.47
C LYS A 178 13.98 3.05 -7.76
N THR A 179 14.52 1.86 -7.96
CA THR A 179 14.20 1.01 -9.11
C THR A 179 12.76 0.49 -8.98
N VAL A 180 12.33 0.06 -7.79
CA VAL A 180 10.93 -0.32 -7.52
C VAL A 180 9.97 0.84 -7.80
N LEU A 181 10.30 2.06 -7.35
CA LEU A 181 9.47 3.25 -7.57
C LEU A 181 9.44 3.74 -9.02
N GLN A 182 10.45 3.38 -9.83
CA GLN A 182 10.36 3.55 -11.27
C GLN A 182 9.29 2.61 -11.82
N ILE A 183 9.34 1.31 -11.50
CA ILE A 183 8.37 0.30 -11.95
C ILE A 183 6.94 0.65 -11.50
N ASP A 184 6.75 0.87 -10.20
CA ASP A 184 5.47 1.18 -9.58
C ASP A 184 5.65 2.26 -8.50
N SER A 185 5.22 3.47 -8.83
CA SER A 185 5.30 4.63 -7.92
C SER A 185 4.28 4.58 -6.78
N SER A 186 3.28 3.69 -6.83
CA SER A 186 2.20 3.62 -5.84
C SER A 186 2.62 2.95 -4.52
N ILE A 187 3.72 2.20 -4.53
CA ILE A 187 4.20 1.43 -3.38
C ILE A 187 4.69 2.37 -2.27
N GLN A 188 3.85 2.56 -1.25
CA GLN A 188 4.14 3.45 -0.13
C GLN A 188 5.33 2.98 0.70
N ALA A 189 5.45 1.67 0.95
CA ALA A 189 6.58 1.12 1.70
C ALA A 189 7.95 1.50 1.10
N ALA A 190 8.05 1.51 -0.24
CA ALA A 190 9.26 1.93 -0.93
C ALA A 190 9.49 3.44 -0.84
N ASN A 191 8.45 4.26 -0.95
CA ASN A 191 8.54 5.72 -0.75
C ASN A 191 9.02 6.06 0.67
N ASP A 192 8.43 5.42 1.68
CA ASP A 192 8.79 5.64 3.08
C ASP A 192 10.24 5.22 3.37
N SER A 193 10.67 4.05 2.89
CA SER A 193 12.06 3.61 3.00
C SER A 193 13.03 4.57 2.31
N VAL A 194 12.73 5.03 1.10
CA VAL A 194 13.56 6.03 0.39
C VAL A 194 13.69 7.31 1.20
N ASN A 195 12.61 7.79 1.80
CA ASN A 195 12.63 8.99 2.63
C ASN A 195 13.46 8.81 3.91
N ARG A 196 13.35 7.66 4.58
CA ARG A 196 14.18 7.32 5.75
C ARG A 196 15.66 7.24 5.36
N ILE A 197 15.97 6.46 4.33
CA ILE A 197 17.34 6.26 3.85
C ILE A 197 17.97 7.58 3.38
N THR A 198 17.20 8.45 2.71
CA THR A 198 17.70 9.77 2.28
C THR A 198 18.18 10.60 3.46
N LYS A 199 17.43 10.61 4.58
CA LYS A 199 17.84 11.32 5.80
C LYS A 199 19.14 10.74 6.35
N THR A 200 19.19 9.41 6.51
CA THR A 200 20.39 8.72 7.00
C THR A 200 21.63 9.00 6.13
N LEU A 201 21.49 9.00 4.80
CA LEU A 201 22.60 9.27 3.89
C LEU A 201 23.06 10.74 3.92
N ILE A 202 22.12 11.68 4.07
CA ILE A 202 22.46 13.10 4.27
C ILE A 202 23.21 13.29 5.59
N ASP A 203 22.80 12.60 6.65
CA ASP A 203 23.46 12.70 7.96
C ASP A 203 24.89 12.12 7.91
N GLN A 204 25.11 11.05 7.14
CA GLN A 204 26.44 10.42 6.99
C GLN A 204 27.39 11.18 6.05
N ASP A 205 26.90 11.68 4.91
CA ASP A 205 27.75 12.21 3.82
C ASP A 205 27.55 13.71 3.52
N GLY A 206 26.60 14.35 4.18
CA GLY A 206 26.22 15.74 3.92
C GLY A 206 25.69 15.93 2.50
N SER A 207 26.05 17.03 1.86
CA SER A 207 25.56 17.39 0.51
C SER A 207 26.07 16.47 -0.62
N SER A 208 27.15 15.73 -0.37
CA SER A 208 27.81 14.86 -1.37
C SER A 208 27.23 13.44 -1.47
N TRP A 209 26.20 13.12 -0.66
CA TRP A 209 25.68 11.76 -0.53
C TRP A 209 25.25 11.13 -1.87
N ARG A 210 24.74 11.94 -2.80
CA ARG A 210 24.31 11.51 -4.14
C ARG A 210 25.46 11.06 -5.03
N GLU A 211 26.63 11.69 -4.92
CA GLU A 211 27.81 11.36 -5.74
C GLU A 211 28.39 9.99 -5.36
N LYS A 212 28.18 9.58 -4.11
CA LYS A 212 28.62 8.29 -3.57
C LYS A 212 27.64 7.15 -3.83
N LEU A 213 26.51 7.41 -4.49
CA LEU A 213 25.53 6.36 -4.80
C LEU A 213 25.99 5.51 -5.99
N PRO A 214 25.65 4.20 -6.00
CA PRO A 214 25.74 3.41 -7.22
C PRO A 214 24.80 4.01 -8.30
N PRO A 215 25.11 3.79 -9.59
CA PRO A 215 24.24 4.21 -10.67
C PRO A 215 22.88 3.53 -10.55
N ILE A 216 21.80 4.31 -10.61
CA ILE A 216 20.43 3.79 -10.58
C ILE A 216 20.11 3.24 -11.98
N PRO A 217 19.71 1.97 -12.10
CA PRO A 217 19.36 1.39 -13.39
C PRO A 217 18.09 2.05 -13.95
N VAL A 218 18.08 2.25 -15.26
CA VAL A 218 16.91 2.75 -15.99
C VAL A 218 15.99 1.58 -16.28
N VAL A 219 14.76 1.67 -15.78
CA VAL A 219 13.75 0.61 -15.94
C VAL A 219 13.09 0.73 -17.31
N PRO A 220 13.08 -0.32 -18.16
CA PRO A 220 12.36 -0.31 -19.42
C PRO A 220 10.84 -0.18 -19.23
N VAL A 221 10.14 0.46 -20.18
CA VAL A 221 8.67 0.62 -20.12
C VAL A 221 7.94 -0.73 -19.97
N ALA A 222 8.47 -1.80 -20.56
CA ALA A 222 7.91 -3.15 -20.45
C ALA A 222 7.80 -3.65 -19.00
N ALA A 223 8.76 -3.30 -18.13
CA ALA A 223 8.74 -3.73 -16.73
C ALA A 223 7.64 -3.03 -15.90
N HIS A 224 7.16 -1.86 -16.34
CA HIS A 224 6.08 -1.11 -15.66
C HIS A 224 4.69 -1.73 -15.83
N LEU A 225 4.55 -2.73 -16.72
CA LEU A 225 3.26 -3.37 -17.01
C LEU A 225 2.84 -4.41 -15.94
N HIS A 226 3.77 -4.86 -15.09
CA HIS A 226 3.47 -5.73 -13.96
C HIS A 226 2.98 -4.91 -12.77
N ARG A 227 1.69 -4.54 -12.79
CA ARG A 227 1.03 -3.88 -11.65
C ARG A 227 1.05 -4.80 -10.44
N TRP A 228 1.52 -4.30 -9.30
CA TRP A 228 1.55 -5.01 -8.03
C TRP A 228 0.21 -4.89 -7.30
N ASP A 229 -0.43 -6.00 -6.94
CA ASP A 229 -1.75 -6.01 -6.26
C ASP A 229 -1.70 -5.72 -4.74
N GLY A 230 -0.63 -5.10 -4.25
CA GLY A 230 -0.62 -4.55 -2.88
C GLY A 230 -0.45 -5.56 -1.74
N GLY A 231 0.14 -6.74 -2.00
CA GLY A 231 0.50 -7.69 -0.93
C GLY A 231 1.46 -7.08 0.10
N CYS A 232 1.10 -7.17 1.38
CA CYS A 232 1.84 -6.60 2.51
C CYS A 232 3.19 -7.33 2.75
N PHE A 233 4.21 -6.57 3.14
CA PHE A 233 5.60 -7.04 3.17
C PHE A 233 6.09 -7.47 4.57
N THR A 234 5.49 -6.96 5.64
CA THR A 234 5.90 -7.22 7.02
C THR A 234 4.68 -7.55 7.87
N SER A 235 4.34 -8.84 7.91
CA SER A 235 3.34 -9.49 8.78
C SER A 235 2.96 -8.76 10.07
N GLU A 236 1.68 -8.38 10.15
CA GLU A 236 0.76 -8.85 11.20
C GLU A 236 -0.54 -9.24 10.49
N VAL A 237 -0.77 -10.54 10.35
CA VAL A 237 -2.03 -11.08 9.83
C VAL A 237 -2.96 -11.24 11.03
N LYS A 238 -3.97 -10.37 11.12
CA LYS A 238 -5.19 -10.75 11.84
C LYS A 238 -5.85 -11.89 11.05
N PRO A 239 -6.38 -12.93 11.72
CA PRO A 239 -6.92 -14.07 11.03
C PRO A 239 -8.15 -13.64 10.23
N SER A 240 -8.03 -13.54 8.91
CA SER A 240 -9.20 -13.59 8.03
C SER A 240 -9.45 -15.04 7.68
N SER A 241 -10.30 -15.67 8.47
CA SER A 241 -10.96 -16.92 8.13
C SER A 241 -11.62 -16.80 6.75
N THR A 242 -11.29 -17.73 5.85
CA THR A 242 -12.19 -18.25 4.79
C THR A 242 -13.17 -17.25 4.20
N THR A 243 -12.73 -16.32 3.34
CA THR A 243 -13.65 -15.50 2.52
C THR A 243 -13.07 -14.99 1.17
N ASP A 244 -11.91 -15.46 0.73
CA ASP A 244 -11.19 -14.77 -0.36
C ASP A 244 -11.77 -14.93 -1.77
N THR A 245 -12.48 -16.02 -2.08
CA THR A 245 -13.22 -16.10 -3.36
C THR A 245 -14.37 -15.08 -3.43
N ASN A 246 -15.05 -14.85 -2.31
CA ASN A 246 -16.15 -13.87 -2.24
C ASN A 246 -15.64 -12.43 -2.32
N ARG A 247 -14.43 -12.14 -1.83
CA ARG A 247 -13.90 -10.77 -1.78
C ARG A 247 -13.37 -10.29 -3.13
N GLU A 248 -12.76 -11.17 -3.91
CA GLU A 248 -12.29 -10.85 -5.26
C GLU A 248 -13.46 -10.71 -6.24
N GLU A 249 -14.45 -11.61 -6.18
CA GLU A 249 -15.71 -11.46 -6.91
C GLU A 249 -16.46 -10.19 -6.50
N GLN A 250 -16.47 -9.85 -5.21
CA GLN A 250 -17.12 -8.64 -4.71
C GLN A 250 -16.34 -7.36 -5.08
N LEU A 251 -15.01 -7.41 -5.18
CA LEU A 251 -14.21 -6.29 -5.67
C LEU A 251 -14.38 -6.08 -7.18
N GLN A 252 -14.42 -7.16 -7.97
CA GLN A 252 -14.73 -7.11 -9.41
C GLN A 252 -16.15 -6.63 -9.64
N MET A 253 -17.11 -7.13 -8.87
CA MET A 253 -18.51 -6.71 -8.90
C MET A 253 -18.64 -5.23 -8.52
N ASN A 254 -17.95 -4.76 -7.48
CA ASN A 254 -17.93 -3.34 -7.10
C ASN A 254 -17.30 -2.46 -8.20
N GLN A 255 -16.29 -2.98 -8.91
CA GLN A 255 -15.65 -2.26 -10.01
C GLN A 255 -16.54 -2.17 -11.26
N GLU A 256 -17.27 -3.24 -11.59
CA GLU A 256 -18.26 -3.25 -12.68
C GLU A 256 -19.52 -2.45 -12.31
N GLU A 257 -19.97 -2.50 -11.05
CA GLU A 257 -21.05 -1.67 -10.53
C GLU A 257 -20.68 -0.19 -10.61
N PHE A 258 -19.45 0.17 -10.22
CA PHE A 258 -18.94 1.54 -10.36
C PHE A 258 -18.95 2.02 -11.82
N LYS A 259 -18.50 1.18 -12.78
CA LYS A 259 -18.54 1.52 -14.21
C LYS A 259 -19.97 1.70 -14.70
N THR A 260 -20.89 0.84 -14.26
CA THR A 260 -22.31 0.88 -14.64
C THR A 260 -22.97 2.15 -14.11
N LEU A 261 -22.82 2.45 -12.82
CA LEU A 261 -23.35 3.67 -12.19
C LEU A 261 -22.77 4.94 -12.81
N LYS A 262 -21.48 4.94 -13.18
CA LYS A 262 -20.85 6.06 -13.90
C LYS A 262 -21.50 6.27 -15.27
N LYS A 263 -21.80 5.20 -16.00
CA LYS A 263 -22.48 5.26 -17.30
C LYS A 263 -23.90 5.79 -17.16
N GLU A 264 -24.68 5.24 -16.23
CA GLU A 264 -26.05 5.69 -15.93
C GLU A 264 -26.08 7.18 -15.54
N GLY A 265 -25.16 7.61 -14.67
CA GLY A 265 -25.03 9.02 -14.29
C GLY A 265 -24.79 9.92 -15.51
N ASN A 266 -23.90 9.51 -16.42
CA ASN A 266 -23.65 10.25 -17.65
C ASN A 266 -24.89 10.28 -18.58
N GLU A 267 -25.64 9.17 -18.69
CA GLU A 267 -26.88 9.11 -19.46
C GLU A 267 -27.94 10.06 -18.90
N PHE A 268 -28.11 10.13 -17.56
CA PHE A 268 -29.00 11.10 -16.93
C PHE A 268 -28.59 12.56 -17.20
N VAL A 269 -27.28 12.85 -17.21
CA VAL A 269 -26.77 14.18 -17.60
C VAL A 269 -27.11 14.52 -19.05
N MET A 270 -26.96 13.57 -19.98
CA MET A 270 -27.32 13.78 -21.40
C MET A 270 -28.82 13.99 -21.58
N ASN A 271 -29.63 13.31 -20.77
CA ASN A 271 -31.08 13.48 -20.74
C ASN A 271 -31.55 14.71 -19.95
N GLY A 272 -30.63 15.53 -19.41
CA GLY A 272 -30.95 16.74 -18.66
C GLY A 272 -31.56 16.50 -17.27
N LYS A 273 -31.54 15.27 -16.76
CA LYS A 273 -32.06 14.86 -15.45
C LYS A 273 -30.95 14.92 -14.40
N TYR A 274 -30.70 16.12 -13.89
CA TYR A 274 -29.50 16.37 -13.08
C TYR A 274 -29.63 15.88 -11.63
N GLU A 275 -30.83 15.83 -11.05
CA GLU A 275 -31.08 15.31 -9.71
C GLU A 275 -30.79 13.81 -9.61
N GLU A 276 -31.26 13.05 -10.60
CA GLU A 276 -31.02 11.60 -10.70
C GLU A 276 -29.55 11.32 -10.98
N ALA A 277 -28.90 12.12 -11.83
CA ALA A 277 -27.46 12.04 -12.07
C ALA A 277 -26.66 12.24 -10.77
N VAL A 278 -27.02 13.22 -9.94
CA VAL A 278 -26.37 13.45 -8.64
C VAL A 278 -26.50 12.26 -7.72
N LYS A 279 -27.65 11.59 -7.68
CA LYS A 279 -27.85 10.39 -6.85
C LYS A 279 -26.90 9.26 -7.29
N LYS A 280 -26.85 8.99 -8.60
CA LYS A 280 -25.96 7.96 -9.17
C LYS A 280 -24.49 8.27 -8.97
N TYR A 281 -24.06 9.52 -9.14
CA TYR A 281 -22.69 9.91 -8.83
C TYR A 281 -22.38 9.83 -7.32
N SER A 282 -23.35 10.07 -6.44
CA SER A 282 -23.16 9.93 -5.00
C SER A 282 -23.04 8.47 -4.57
N GLU A 283 -23.71 7.55 -5.26
CA GLU A 283 -23.50 6.11 -5.13
C GLU A 283 -22.10 5.72 -5.61
N CYS A 284 -21.64 6.26 -6.75
CA CYS A 284 -20.26 6.05 -7.23
C CYS A 284 -19.21 6.48 -6.20
N VAL A 285 -19.40 7.63 -5.54
CA VAL A 285 -18.48 8.14 -4.52
C VAL A 285 -18.39 7.20 -3.31
N LYS A 286 -19.48 6.53 -2.92
CA LYS A 286 -19.46 5.54 -1.83
C LYS A 286 -18.63 4.30 -2.17
N LEU A 287 -18.59 3.92 -3.45
CA LEU A 287 -17.84 2.77 -3.94
C LEU A 287 -16.35 3.11 -4.15
N ASN A 288 -16.05 4.27 -4.74
CA ASN A 288 -14.68 4.73 -4.95
C ASN A 288 -14.57 6.25 -4.79
N ASP A 289 -13.93 6.65 -3.70
CA ASP A 289 -13.73 8.04 -3.30
C ASP A 289 -12.56 8.73 -4.04
N LYS A 290 -11.73 7.99 -4.78
CA LYS A 290 -10.49 8.53 -5.37
C LYS A 290 -10.65 9.03 -6.81
N GLU A 291 -11.79 8.80 -7.45
CA GLU A 291 -12.01 9.15 -8.85
C GLU A 291 -12.46 10.60 -9.02
N CYS A 292 -11.53 11.48 -9.39
CA CYS A 292 -11.77 12.92 -9.59
C CYS A 292 -12.85 13.24 -10.64
N THR A 293 -13.03 12.38 -11.65
CA THR A 293 -14.01 12.55 -12.73
C THR A 293 -15.46 12.57 -12.21
N ILE A 294 -15.78 11.75 -11.21
CA ILE A 294 -17.13 11.65 -10.65
C ILE A 294 -17.48 12.93 -9.92
N TYR A 295 -16.59 13.39 -9.05
CA TYR A 295 -16.74 14.65 -8.32
C TYR A 295 -16.88 15.85 -9.25
N THR A 296 -16.04 15.94 -10.30
CA THR A 296 -16.20 17.01 -11.28
C THR A 296 -17.59 16.92 -11.93
N ASN A 297 -18.03 15.74 -12.39
CA ASN A 297 -19.33 15.59 -13.07
C ASN A 297 -20.53 15.85 -12.15
N ARG A 298 -20.45 15.47 -10.88
CA ARG A 298 -21.45 15.83 -9.86
C ARG A 298 -21.49 17.33 -9.60
N ALA A 299 -20.33 18.00 -9.53
CA ALA A 299 -20.27 19.45 -9.44
C ALA A 299 -20.94 20.16 -10.64
N LEU A 300 -20.81 19.61 -11.86
CA LEU A 300 -21.52 20.14 -13.03
C LEU A 300 -23.04 20.02 -12.86
N CYS A 301 -23.53 18.89 -12.36
CA CYS A 301 -24.96 18.70 -12.09
C CYS A 301 -25.44 19.68 -11.02
N TYR A 302 -24.69 19.85 -9.93
CA TYR A 302 -25.02 20.84 -8.89
C TYR A 302 -25.05 22.28 -9.42
N LEU A 303 -24.15 22.65 -10.34
CA LEU A 303 -24.22 23.95 -11.02
C LEU A 303 -25.50 24.12 -11.82
N LYS A 304 -25.97 23.08 -12.51
CA LYS A 304 -27.25 23.09 -13.26
C LYS A 304 -28.47 23.15 -12.35
N LEU A 305 -28.33 22.66 -11.12
CA LEU A 305 -29.35 22.69 -10.07
C LEU A 305 -29.27 23.93 -9.17
N TYR A 306 -28.39 24.90 -9.47
CA TYR A 306 -28.19 26.10 -8.67
C TYR A 306 -27.71 25.83 -7.22
N LYS A 307 -27.19 24.61 -6.96
CA LYS A 307 -26.62 24.16 -5.69
C LYS A 307 -25.13 24.49 -5.63
N TYR A 308 -24.84 25.78 -5.53
CA TYR A 308 -23.49 26.29 -5.75
C TYR A 308 -22.51 25.99 -4.61
N GLU A 309 -22.97 25.78 -3.38
CA GLU A 309 -22.06 25.47 -2.27
C GLU A 309 -21.56 24.03 -2.36
N GLU A 310 -22.46 23.10 -2.67
CA GLU A 310 -22.16 21.69 -2.89
C GLU A 310 -21.26 21.50 -4.13
N ALA A 311 -21.50 22.26 -5.21
CA ALA A 311 -20.63 22.26 -6.38
C ALA A 311 -19.20 22.71 -6.05
N LYS A 312 -19.06 23.71 -5.17
CA LYS A 312 -17.74 24.21 -4.73
C LYS A 312 -17.02 23.15 -3.89
N GLN A 313 -17.70 22.51 -2.94
CA GLN A 313 -17.13 21.44 -2.10
C GLN A 313 -16.58 20.30 -2.95
N ASP A 314 -17.34 19.83 -3.94
CA ASP A 314 -16.88 18.79 -4.87
C ASP A 314 -15.65 19.22 -5.66
N CYS A 315 -15.57 20.48 -6.08
CA CYS A 315 -14.40 20.99 -6.79
C CYS A 315 -13.18 21.15 -5.87
N ASP A 316 -13.37 21.57 -4.62
CA ASP A 316 -12.29 21.68 -3.63
C ASP A 316 -11.71 20.30 -3.31
N HIS A 317 -12.55 19.28 -3.19
CA HIS A 317 -12.10 17.90 -3.01
C HIS A 317 -11.26 17.40 -4.20
N VAL A 318 -11.69 17.65 -5.44
CA VAL A 318 -10.89 17.31 -6.63
C VAL A 318 -9.56 18.03 -6.63
N LEU A 319 -9.52 19.29 -6.21
CA LEU A 319 -8.28 20.08 -6.16
C LEU A 319 -7.36 19.74 -4.99
N GLN A 320 -7.80 18.93 -4.02
CA GLN A 320 -6.95 18.33 -2.99
C GLN A 320 -6.26 17.05 -3.49
N ILE A 321 -6.88 16.35 -4.44
CA ILE A 321 -6.36 15.11 -5.03
C ILE A 321 -5.52 15.43 -6.28
N GLU A 322 -6.03 16.28 -7.15
CA GLU A 322 -5.43 16.72 -8.41
C GLU A 322 -5.35 18.25 -8.47
N ASP A 323 -4.27 18.80 -7.92
CA ASP A 323 -3.96 20.25 -7.91
C ASP A 323 -3.93 20.91 -9.29
N SER A 324 -3.85 20.12 -10.38
CA SER A 324 -3.77 20.59 -11.76
C SER A 324 -5.07 20.45 -12.57
N ASN A 325 -6.17 20.00 -11.95
CA ASN A 325 -7.41 19.71 -12.68
C ASN A 325 -8.14 20.98 -13.15
N ILE A 326 -7.96 21.32 -14.44
CA ILE A 326 -8.52 22.52 -15.07
C ILE A 326 -10.06 22.54 -15.01
N LYS A 327 -10.72 21.38 -15.15
CA LYS A 327 -12.19 21.28 -15.13
C LYS A 327 -12.74 21.62 -13.75
N ALA A 328 -12.07 21.19 -12.68
CA ALA A 328 -12.44 21.52 -11.31
C ALA A 328 -12.28 23.01 -11.03
N PHE A 329 -11.16 23.63 -11.42
CA PHE A 329 -10.98 25.08 -11.29
C PHE A 329 -12.07 25.87 -12.00
N TYR A 330 -12.38 25.50 -13.25
CA TYR A 330 -13.41 26.16 -14.04
C TYR A 330 -14.81 26.02 -13.39
N ARG A 331 -15.18 24.82 -12.96
CA ARG A 331 -16.49 24.56 -12.31
C ARG A 331 -16.58 25.27 -10.95
N ARG A 332 -15.48 25.34 -10.19
CA ARG A 332 -15.40 26.10 -8.94
C ARG A 332 -15.60 27.60 -9.17
N ALA A 333 -14.96 28.17 -10.20
CA ALA A 333 -15.14 29.58 -10.54
C ALA A 333 -16.61 29.91 -10.91
N LEU A 334 -17.28 29.01 -11.64
CA LEU A 334 -18.72 29.13 -11.93
C LEU A 334 -19.57 29.07 -10.65
N ALA A 335 -19.22 28.18 -9.71
CA ALA A 335 -19.91 28.07 -8.42
C ALA A 335 -19.78 29.36 -7.60
N TYR A 336 -18.57 29.93 -7.53
CA TYR A 336 -18.35 31.22 -6.85
C TYR A 336 -19.14 32.36 -7.48
N LYS A 337 -19.19 32.44 -8.82
CA LYS A 337 -20.01 33.43 -9.52
C LYS A 337 -21.50 33.28 -9.15
N GLY A 338 -22.01 32.05 -9.09
CA GLY A 338 -23.37 31.75 -8.68
C GLY A 338 -23.67 32.12 -7.21
N LEU A 339 -22.74 31.82 -6.30
CA LEU A 339 -22.83 32.19 -4.88
C LEU A 339 -22.82 33.71 -4.69
N GLN A 340 -21.99 34.42 -5.45
CA GLN A 340 -21.88 35.87 -5.37
C GLN A 340 -23.14 36.56 -5.89
N VAL A 341 -23.72 36.09 -7.00
CA VAL A 341 -25.01 36.60 -7.49
C VAL A 341 -26.12 36.36 -6.46
N ARG A 342 -26.16 35.17 -5.84
CA ARG A 342 -27.11 34.86 -4.76
C ARG A 342 -26.92 35.77 -3.54
N LYS A 343 -25.66 36.03 -3.16
CA LYS A 343 -25.32 36.91 -2.03
C LYS A 343 -25.67 38.36 -2.33
N LYS A 344 -25.36 38.85 -3.55
CA LYS A 344 -25.69 40.20 -4.02
C LYS A 344 -27.20 40.44 -4.10
N ASN A 345 -27.97 39.45 -4.56
CA ASN A 345 -29.43 39.49 -4.56
C ASN A 345 -30.01 39.51 -3.13
N MET A 346 -29.32 38.91 -2.16
CA MET A 346 -29.73 38.87 -0.75
C MET A 346 -29.37 40.16 0.00
N THR A 347 -28.21 40.77 -0.26
CA THR A 347 -27.69 41.90 0.51
C THR A 347 -27.85 43.27 -0.16
N GLY A 348 -28.32 43.34 -1.41
CA GLY A 348 -28.62 44.60 -2.11
C GLY A 348 -27.43 45.56 -2.30
N ILE A 349 -26.20 45.15 -2.00
CA ILE A 349 -25.01 46.01 -2.00
C ILE A 349 -23.89 45.36 -2.82
N LEU A 350 -23.28 46.18 -3.69
CA LEU A 350 -22.05 45.90 -4.44
C LEU A 350 -20.84 46.24 -3.56
N ASN A 351 -19.96 45.28 -3.30
CA ASN A 351 -18.61 45.57 -2.79
C ASN A 351 -17.55 45.29 -3.86
N ALA A 352 -16.58 46.19 -3.94
CA ALA A 352 -15.49 46.27 -4.91
C ALA A 352 -14.32 45.30 -4.65
N ASP A 353 -14.56 44.20 -3.94
CA ASP A 353 -13.50 43.27 -3.49
C ASP A 353 -13.16 42.17 -4.53
N ASP A 354 -13.88 42.14 -5.65
CA ASP A 354 -13.73 41.11 -6.70
C ASP A 354 -12.37 41.13 -7.39
N LEU A 355 -11.70 42.29 -7.43
CA LEU A 355 -10.38 42.43 -8.05
C LEU A 355 -9.25 41.95 -7.13
N LEU A 356 -9.46 41.98 -5.80
CA LEU A 356 -8.46 41.54 -4.82
C LEU A 356 -8.49 40.03 -4.61
N LEU A 357 -9.68 39.42 -4.65
CA LEU A 357 -9.84 37.96 -4.54
C LEU A 357 -9.24 37.24 -5.75
N CYS A 358 -9.32 37.87 -6.94
CA CYS A 358 -8.67 37.36 -8.14
C CYS A 358 -7.14 37.40 -8.06
N LYS A 359 -6.54 38.36 -7.35
CA LYS A 359 -5.09 38.40 -7.14
C LYS A 359 -4.61 37.42 -6.06
N ALA A 360 -5.46 37.09 -5.08
CA ALA A 360 -5.10 36.20 -3.96
C ALA A 360 -5.21 34.69 -4.29
N LEU A 361 -5.98 34.28 -5.30
CA LEU A 361 -6.31 32.86 -5.58
C LEU A 361 -5.51 32.19 -6.72
N GLY A 362 -4.35 32.73 -7.15
CA GLY A 362 -3.53 32.09 -8.18
C GLY A 362 -4.15 32.08 -9.59
N ILE A 363 -4.89 33.14 -9.93
CA ILE A 363 -5.65 33.28 -11.18
C ILE A 363 -4.78 33.46 -12.45
N HIS A 364 -3.45 33.48 -12.33
CA HIS A 364 -2.58 33.53 -13.50
C HIS A 364 -2.79 32.33 -14.45
N LYS A 365 -3.24 31.16 -13.94
CA LYS A 365 -3.62 29.99 -14.77
C LYS A 365 -5.07 30.05 -15.29
N ILE A 366 -5.97 30.72 -14.58
CA ILE A 366 -7.38 30.89 -15.00
C ILE A 366 -7.48 31.89 -16.16
N TYR A 367 -6.65 32.94 -16.16
CA TYR A 367 -6.59 33.91 -17.26
C TYR A 367 -6.13 33.25 -18.57
N ILE A 368 -5.11 32.38 -18.50
CA ILE A 368 -4.62 31.61 -19.66
C ILE A 368 -5.70 30.68 -20.22
N CYS A 369 -6.53 30.05 -19.38
CA CYS A 369 -7.59 29.14 -19.84
C CYS A 369 -8.81 29.86 -20.45
N LEU A 370 -9.13 31.07 -19.98
CA LEU A 370 -10.22 31.87 -20.56
C LEU A 370 -9.81 32.52 -21.89
N GLU A 371 -8.54 32.91 -22.06
CA GLU A 371 -8.00 33.35 -23.36
C GLU A 371 -7.96 32.20 -24.39
N TYR A 372 -7.58 30.99 -23.98
CA TYR A 372 -7.49 29.84 -24.90
C TYR A 372 -8.85 29.42 -25.51
N LYS A 373 -9.96 29.67 -24.80
CA LYS A 373 -11.31 29.33 -25.28
C LYS A 373 -11.90 30.38 -26.23
N ASN A 374 -11.43 31.61 -26.18
CA ASN A 374 -11.82 32.65 -27.13
C ASN A 374 -11.01 32.59 -28.44
N LEU A 375 -9.91 31.82 -28.49
CA LEU A 375 -9.10 31.64 -29.71
C LEU A 375 -9.50 30.42 -30.56
N HIS A 376 -10.36 29.52 -30.08
CA HIS A 376 -10.68 28.26 -30.76
C HIS A 376 -12.13 28.10 -31.23
N VAL A 377 -12.90 29.20 -31.28
CA VAL A 377 -14.24 29.21 -31.91
C VAL A 377 -14.18 29.68 -33.38
N ASP A 378 -13.01 30.08 -33.88
CA ASP A 378 -12.80 30.44 -35.29
C ASP A 378 -11.85 29.47 -36.02
N LEU A 379 -12.15 28.16 -36.02
CA LEU A 379 -11.66 27.23 -37.06
C LEU A 379 -12.54 25.97 -37.11
N GLN A 380 -13.36 25.94 -38.18
CA GLN A 380 -14.32 24.94 -38.67
C GLN A 380 -15.73 24.94 -38.06
#